data_AF-G8YA41-F1
#
_entry.id   AF-G8YA41-F1
#
_cell.length_a   1.000
_cell.length_b   1.000
_cell.length_c   1.000
_cell.angle_alpha   90.00
_cell.angle_beta   90.00
_cell.angle_gamma   90.00
#
_symmetry.space_group_name_H-M   'P 1'
#
loop_
_entity.id
_entity.type
_entity.pdbx_description
1 polymer ?
#
loop_
_entity_poly.entity_id
_entity_poly.type
_entity_poly.pdbx_seq_one_letter_code
_entity_poly.pdbx_strand_id
1 'polypeptide(L)'
;MIRGNYSLANELKARERKQQAKIQKRQKHQNRIEKLTSIDAWILIKRINRLESKQDRDEKDNKYLKDLKNDIEFMKKNGIQAEKIDEILKNEEEKRREREKADKKLWGSKSIYFNPELNPLGKVPSSGLSFQLLKPLPNSTKPLKRSMHIKVDCDPIIEKIKPPLPEGPPPKFYKKIFNTEREKVGDSSGASGTNDNSNSRDVPAQESEQSFHDSYGRDHQSASDDDPYNESSNLAPEEVIALHERDLKKARLH
;
A
#
# COMPACT_ATOMS: atom_id res chain seq x y z
N MET A 1 -47.34 49.49 -21.02
CA MET A 1 -46.77 48.35 -20.25
C MET A 1 -47.68 48.12 -19.06
N ILE A 2 -48.62 47.17 -19.18
CA ILE A 2 -49.63 46.91 -18.14
C ILE A 2 -48.97 46.08 -17.05
N ARG A 3 -48.86 46.60 -15.83
CA ARG A 3 -48.44 45.82 -14.66
C ARG A 3 -49.49 44.72 -14.46
N GLY A 4 -49.11 43.46 -14.66
CA GLY A 4 -50.01 42.32 -14.48
C GLY A 4 -50.64 42.33 -13.09
N ASN A 5 -51.89 41.87 -13.01
CA ASN A 5 -52.69 41.85 -11.78
C ASN A 5 -51.93 41.13 -10.65
N TYR A 6 -51.41 41.90 -9.70
CA TYR A 6 -50.78 41.39 -8.50
C TYR A 6 -51.85 40.72 -7.62
N SER A 7 -51.67 39.43 -7.36
CA SER A 7 -52.58 38.64 -6.52
C SER A 7 -51.85 38.19 -5.26
N LEU A 8 -52.32 38.69 -4.11
CA LEU A 8 -51.80 38.34 -2.79
C LEU A 8 -51.82 36.82 -2.55
N ALA A 9 -52.83 36.13 -3.08
CA ALA A 9 -52.94 34.67 -2.98
C ALA A 9 -51.81 33.94 -3.74
N ASN A 10 -51.39 34.47 -4.89
CA ASN A 10 -50.27 33.91 -5.65
C ASN A 10 -48.93 34.14 -4.95
N GLU A 11 -48.77 35.29 -4.28
CA GLU A 11 -47.56 35.54 -3.48
C GLU A 11 -47.50 34.64 -2.23
N LEU A 12 -48.61 34.47 -1.51
CA LEU A 12 -48.67 33.57 -0.35
C LEU A 12 -48.32 32.12 -0.76
N LYS A 13 -48.89 31.62 -1.86
CA LYS A 13 -48.54 30.31 -2.42
C LYS A 13 -47.05 30.23 -2.81
N ALA A 14 -46.49 31.28 -3.39
CA ALA A 14 -45.07 31.32 -3.75
C ALA A 14 -44.16 31.31 -2.51
N ARG A 15 -44.52 32.06 -1.45
CA ARG A 15 -43.81 32.06 -0.17
C ARG A 15 -43.90 30.70 0.51
N GLU A 16 -45.07 30.08 0.52
CA GLU A 16 -45.27 28.74 1.08
C GLU A 16 -44.44 27.68 0.33
N ARG A 17 -44.47 27.68 -1.01
CA ARG A 17 -43.62 26.79 -1.84
C ARG A 17 -42.13 27.00 -1.54
N LYS A 18 -41.68 28.25 -1.38
CA LYS A 18 -40.28 28.54 -1.00
C LYS A 18 -39.93 27.99 0.38
N GLN A 19 -40.83 28.13 1.36
CA GLN A 19 -40.65 27.57 2.70
C GLN A 19 -40.61 26.03 2.67
N GLN A 20 -41.54 25.39 1.98
CA GLN A 20 -41.57 23.94 1.79
C GLN A 20 -40.28 23.44 1.11
N ALA A 21 -39.83 24.10 0.04
CA ALA A 21 -38.58 23.77 -0.63
C ALA A 21 -37.36 23.92 0.29
N LYS A 22 -37.33 24.94 1.16
CA LYS A 22 -36.26 25.13 2.16
C LYS A 22 -36.24 24.01 3.19
N ILE A 23 -37.40 23.58 3.68
CA ILE A 23 -37.53 22.46 4.62
C ILE A 23 -37.05 21.17 3.95
N GLN A 24 -37.53 20.88 2.74
CA GLN A 24 -37.10 19.69 1.99
C GLN A 24 -35.58 19.68 1.73
N LYS A 25 -34.99 20.82 1.36
CA LYS A 25 -33.52 20.94 1.20
C LYS A 25 -32.78 20.62 2.49
N ARG A 26 -33.25 21.13 3.63
CA ARG A 26 -32.65 20.84 4.95
C ARG A 26 -32.77 19.36 5.30
N GLN A 27 -33.95 18.76 5.10
CA GLN A 27 -34.18 17.33 5.33
C GLN A 27 -33.29 16.47 4.43
N LYS A 28 -33.19 16.78 3.13
CA LYS A 28 -32.31 16.07 2.19
C LYS A 28 -30.84 16.17 2.63
N HIS A 29 -30.39 17.34 3.03
CA HIS A 29 -29.03 17.56 3.51
C HIS A 29 -28.74 16.76 4.80
N GLN A 30 -29.65 16.82 5.78
CA GLN A 30 -29.55 16.09 7.03
C GLN A 30 -29.53 14.57 6.79
N ASN A 31 -30.45 14.06 5.96
CA ASN A 31 -30.47 12.64 5.58
C ASN A 31 -29.17 12.21 4.89
N ARG A 32 -28.55 13.09 4.09
CA ARG A 32 -27.26 12.80 3.45
C ARG A 32 -26.13 12.74 4.48
N ILE A 33 -26.11 13.65 5.45
CA ILE A 33 -25.17 13.61 6.58
C ILE A 33 -25.32 12.29 7.32
N GLU A 34 -26.54 11.93 7.74
CA GLU A 34 -26.80 10.71 8.50
C GLU A 34 -26.32 9.46 7.76
N LYS A 35 -26.64 9.35 6.46
CA LYS A 35 -26.16 8.26 5.61
C LYS A 35 -24.63 8.20 5.58
N LEU A 36 -23.96 9.31 5.30
CA LEU A 36 -22.51 9.35 5.15
C LEU A 36 -21.76 9.23 6.48
N THR A 37 -22.37 9.62 7.61
CA THR A 37 -21.79 9.40 8.94
C THR A 37 -21.74 7.92 9.31
N SER A 38 -22.71 7.13 8.85
CA SER A 38 -22.78 5.68 9.12
C SER A 38 -21.82 4.86 8.26
N ILE A 39 -21.36 5.41 7.14
CA ILE A 39 -20.48 4.72 6.18
C ILE A 39 -19.02 4.97 6.58
N ASP A 40 -18.19 3.93 6.50
CA ASP A 40 -16.75 4.05 6.72
C ASP A 40 -16.06 4.62 5.47
N ALA A 41 -15.30 5.72 5.65
CA ALA A 41 -14.50 6.36 4.62
C ALA A 41 -13.56 5.38 3.90
N TRP A 42 -13.01 4.37 4.60
CA TRP A 42 -12.12 3.39 3.98
C TRP A 42 -12.83 2.53 2.93
N ILE A 43 -14.06 2.07 3.23
CA ILE A 43 -14.85 1.26 2.30
C ILE A 43 -15.19 2.07 1.06
N LEU A 44 -15.53 3.35 1.25
CA LEU A 44 -15.89 4.24 0.16
C LEU A 44 -14.70 4.50 -0.78
N ILE A 45 -13.53 4.83 -0.22
CA ILE A 45 -12.28 5.02 -0.99
C ILE A 45 -11.86 3.73 -1.69
N LYS A 46 -11.93 2.57 -1.02
CA LYS A 46 -11.63 1.27 -1.63
C LYS A 46 -12.56 0.99 -2.82
N ARG A 47 -13.83 1.36 -2.73
CA ARG A 47 -14.80 1.19 -3.82
C ARG A 47 -14.49 2.10 -5.00
N ILE A 48 -14.09 3.35 -4.75
CA ILE A 48 -13.60 4.28 -5.77
C ILE A 48 -12.38 3.69 -6.46
N ASN A 49 -11.36 3.29 -5.71
CA ASN A 49 -10.12 2.73 -6.28
C ASN A 49 -10.38 1.49 -7.12
N ARG A 50 -11.30 0.62 -6.70
CA ARG A 50 -11.70 -0.56 -7.47
C ARG A 50 -12.41 -0.20 -8.77
N LEU A 51 -13.28 0.81 -8.75
CA LEU A 51 -13.93 1.29 -9.98
C LEU A 51 -12.92 2.01 -10.87
N GLU A 52 -11.94 2.70 -10.29
CA GLU A 52 -10.88 3.37 -11.03
C GLU A 52 -9.86 2.39 -11.66
N SER A 53 -9.65 1.23 -11.06
CA SER A 53 -8.76 0.21 -11.63
C SER A 53 -9.42 -0.66 -12.70
N LYS A 54 -10.74 -0.61 -12.86
CA LYS A 54 -11.43 -1.31 -13.96
C LYS A 54 -11.08 -0.68 -15.30
N GLN A 55 -10.64 -1.51 -16.25
CA GLN A 55 -10.29 -1.15 -17.62
C GLN A 55 -11.53 -0.89 -18.48
N ASP A 56 -12.56 -1.74 -18.34
CA ASP A 56 -13.83 -1.63 -19.06
C ASP A 56 -14.89 -1.03 -18.13
N ARG A 57 -15.19 0.26 -18.29
CA ARG A 57 -16.20 0.96 -17.49
C ARG A 57 -17.38 1.38 -18.36
N ASP A 58 -18.56 0.93 -17.96
CA ASP A 58 -19.82 1.37 -18.55
C ASP A 58 -20.18 2.80 -18.10
N GLU A 59 -21.10 3.45 -18.81
CA GLU A 59 -21.62 4.77 -18.44
C GLU A 59 -22.24 4.79 -17.04
N LYS A 60 -22.88 3.68 -16.63
CA LYS A 60 -23.43 3.49 -15.28
C LYS A 60 -22.33 3.49 -14.22
N ASP A 61 -21.21 2.80 -14.49
CA ASP A 61 -20.05 2.77 -13.60
C ASP A 61 -19.41 4.16 -13.49
N ASN A 62 -19.39 4.94 -14.57
CA ASN A 62 -18.90 6.32 -14.55
C ASN A 62 -19.81 7.27 -13.76
N LYS A 63 -21.14 7.13 -13.88
CA LYS A 63 -22.10 7.89 -13.07
C LYS A 63 -21.94 7.55 -11.58
N TYR A 64 -21.88 6.26 -11.27
CA TYR A 64 -21.69 5.80 -9.90
C TYR A 64 -20.36 6.24 -9.28
N LEU A 65 -19.28 6.23 -10.07
CA LEU A 65 -17.98 6.75 -9.63
C LEU A 65 -18.05 8.25 -9.31
N LYS A 66 -18.75 9.05 -10.12
CA LYS A 66 -18.96 10.48 -9.84
C LYS A 66 -19.74 10.67 -8.53
N ASP A 67 -20.77 9.88 -8.30
CA ASP A 67 -21.57 9.95 -7.07
C ASP A 67 -20.70 9.65 -5.82
N LEU A 68 -19.87 8.61 -5.87
CA LEU A 68 -18.95 8.28 -4.78
C LEU A 68 -17.92 9.39 -4.52
N LYS A 69 -17.40 10.03 -5.58
CA LYS A 69 -16.49 11.17 -5.44
C LYS A 69 -17.18 12.38 -4.82
N ASN A 70 -18.41 12.66 -5.26
CA ASN A 70 -19.24 13.72 -4.70
C ASN A 70 -19.53 13.47 -3.21
N ASP A 71 -19.71 12.21 -2.81
CA ASP A 71 -19.88 11.83 -1.41
C ASP A 71 -18.61 12.07 -0.57
N ILE A 72 -17.41 11.75 -1.09
CA ILE A 72 -16.15 12.11 -0.41
C ILE A 72 -16.02 13.62 -0.25
N GLU A 73 -16.25 14.37 -1.32
CA GLU A 73 -16.17 15.82 -1.26
C GLU A 73 -17.17 16.40 -0.25
N PHE A 74 -18.38 15.84 -0.21
CA PHE A 74 -19.39 16.22 0.77
C PHE A 74 -18.94 15.90 2.20
N MET A 75 -18.39 14.71 2.43
CA MET A 75 -17.83 14.34 3.74
C MET A 75 -16.74 15.31 4.18
N LYS A 76 -15.80 15.65 3.28
CA LYS A 76 -14.73 16.60 3.55
C LYS A 76 -15.24 18.01 3.86
N LYS A 77 -16.20 18.52 3.06
CA LYS A 77 -16.79 19.86 3.24
C LYS A 77 -17.57 20.01 4.55
N ASN A 78 -18.20 18.94 5.04
CA ASN A 78 -19.01 18.95 6.26
C ASN A 78 -18.27 18.38 7.49
N GLY A 79 -16.97 18.09 7.39
CA GLY A 79 -16.17 17.58 8.50
C GLY A 79 -16.52 16.15 8.93
N ILE A 80 -17.21 15.37 8.09
CA ILE A 80 -17.56 13.97 8.39
C ILE A 80 -16.34 13.11 8.14
N GLN A 81 -15.76 12.53 9.19
CA GLN A 81 -14.59 11.64 9.11
C GLN A 81 -13.40 12.25 8.33
N ALA A 82 -13.25 13.58 8.35
CA ALA A 82 -12.26 14.29 7.53
C ALA A 82 -10.82 13.84 7.83
N GLU A 83 -10.48 13.65 9.11
CA GLU A 83 -9.17 13.17 9.55
C GLU A 83 -8.84 11.80 8.95
N LYS A 84 -9.79 10.87 8.99
CA LYS A 84 -9.62 9.51 8.41
C LYS A 84 -9.40 9.57 6.90
N ILE A 85 -10.15 10.42 6.19
CA ILE A 85 -10.00 10.58 4.74
C ILE A 85 -8.58 11.08 4.42
N ASP A 86 -8.12 12.11 5.12
CA ASP A 86 -6.79 12.68 4.89
C ASP A 86 -5.67 11.70 5.28
N GLU A 87 -5.83 10.91 6.36
CA GLU A 87 -4.92 9.81 6.73
C GLU A 87 -4.83 8.74 5.63
N ILE A 88 -5.96 8.31 5.07
CA ILE A 88 -5.99 7.32 4.00
C ILE A 88 -5.24 7.83 2.77
N LEU A 89 -5.50 9.08 2.36
CA LEU A 89 -4.82 9.70 1.22
C LEU A 89 -3.31 9.81 1.45
N LYS A 90 -2.88 10.20 2.65
CA LYS A 90 -1.47 10.28 3.01
C LYS A 90 -0.79 8.91 2.97
N ASN A 91 -1.45 7.87 3.49
CA ASN A 91 -0.96 6.50 3.47
C ASN A 91 -0.82 5.96 2.05
N GLU A 92 -1.75 6.28 1.15
CA GLU A 92 -1.65 5.91 -0.26
C GLU A 92 -0.50 6.61 -0.96
N GLU A 93 -0.30 7.89 -0.71
CA GLU A 93 0.82 8.65 -1.26
C GLU A 93 2.18 8.13 -0.77
N GLU A 94 2.27 7.81 0.53
CA GLU A 94 3.47 7.20 1.11
C GLU A 94 3.78 5.84 0.47
N LYS A 95 2.77 4.95 0.35
CA LYS A 95 2.92 3.67 -0.34
C LYS A 95 3.37 3.84 -1.79
N ARG A 96 2.82 4.83 -2.51
CA ARG A 96 3.24 5.13 -3.89
C ARG A 96 4.71 5.58 -3.91
N ARG A 97 5.10 6.48 -3.02
CA ARG A 97 6.48 6.98 -2.89
C ARG A 97 7.47 5.85 -2.56
N GLU A 98 7.08 4.93 -1.69
CA GLU A 98 7.89 3.75 -1.35
C GLU A 98 8.06 2.81 -2.55
N ARG A 99 6.99 2.56 -3.32
CA ARG A 99 7.05 1.78 -4.56
C ARG A 99 7.98 2.44 -5.57
N GLU A 100 7.84 3.74 -5.81
CA GLU A 100 8.74 4.48 -6.71
C GLU A 100 10.21 4.42 -6.26
N LYS A 101 10.46 4.54 -4.95
CA LYS A 101 11.82 4.38 -4.38
C LYS A 101 12.35 2.96 -4.60
N ALA A 102 11.51 1.95 -4.42
CA ALA A 102 11.87 0.56 -4.63
C ALA A 102 12.16 0.28 -6.11
N ASP A 103 11.34 0.80 -7.02
CA ASP A 103 11.50 0.65 -8.47
C ASP A 103 12.75 1.36 -8.99
N LYS A 104 13.09 2.52 -8.42
CA LYS A 104 14.34 3.24 -8.72
C LYS A 104 15.58 2.53 -8.17
N LYS A 105 15.42 1.65 -7.16
CA LYS A 105 16.56 0.97 -6.55
C LYS A 105 17.01 -0.17 -7.46
N LEU A 106 18.23 -0.05 -7.97
CA LEU A 106 18.86 -1.06 -8.84
C LEU A 106 19.29 -2.27 -8.01
N TRP A 107 18.38 -3.22 -7.82
CA TRP A 107 18.64 -4.51 -7.16
C TRP A 107 19.03 -5.61 -8.16
N GLY A 108 19.75 -6.62 -7.67
CA GLY A 108 20.08 -7.83 -8.44
C GLY A 108 20.89 -7.52 -9.70
N SER A 109 20.52 -8.12 -10.82
CA SER A 109 21.21 -8.00 -12.12
C SER A 109 21.25 -6.58 -12.69
N LYS A 110 20.31 -5.70 -12.28
CA LYS A 110 20.29 -4.29 -12.69
C LYS A 110 21.24 -3.43 -11.84
N SER A 111 21.80 -3.98 -10.77
CA SER A 111 22.74 -3.28 -9.90
C SER A 111 24.12 -3.15 -10.54
N ILE A 112 24.81 -2.05 -10.25
CA ILE A 112 26.19 -1.79 -10.69
C ILE A 112 27.12 -2.93 -10.25
N TYR A 113 26.87 -3.52 -9.08
CA TYR A 113 27.69 -4.60 -8.54
C TYR A 113 27.56 -5.94 -9.28
N PHE A 114 26.50 -6.14 -10.06
CA PHE A 114 26.29 -7.35 -10.86
C PHE A 114 26.55 -7.13 -12.35
N ASN A 115 26.96 -5.93 -12.76
CA ASN A 115 27.39 -5.65 -14.11
C ASN A 115 28.87 -6.03 -14.26
N PRO A 116 29.24 -7.03 -15.10
CA PRO A 116 30.63 -7.46 -15.25
C PRO A 116 31.55 -6.39 -15.85
N GLU A 117 31.01 -5.42 -16.60
CA GLU A 117 31.81 -4.32 -17.14
C GLU A 117 32.16 -3.28 -16.07
N LEU A 118 31.20 -3.00 -15.17
CA LEU A 118 31.39 -2.00 -14.11
C LEU A 118 31.99 -2.58 -12.83
N ASN A 119 31.84 -3.88 -12.61
CA ASN A 119 32.42 -4.62 -11.50
C ASN A 119 33.12 -5.90 -11.98
N PRO A 120 34.24 -5.79 -12.69
CA PRO A 120 34.95 -6.95 -13.26
C PRO A 120 35.48 -7.92 -12.20
N LEU A 121 35.63 -7.47 -10.95
CA LEU A 121 36.10 -8.29 -9.83
C LEU A 121 34.96 -8.95 -9.04
N GLY A 122 33.69 -8.65 -9.35
CA GLY A 122 32.53 -9.23 -8.67
C GLY A 122 32.46 -8.93 -7.16
N LYS A 123 33.11 -7.86 -6.68
CA LYS A 123 33.10 -7.51 -5.26
C LYS A 123 31.81 -6.77 -4.92
N VAL A 124 31.05 -7.29 -3.97
CA VAL A 124 29.84 -6.67 -3.41
C VAL A 124 30.20 -6.13 -2.03
N PRO A 125 29.68 -4.96 -1.59
CA PRO A 125 29.96 -4.43 -0.25
C PRO A 125 29.56 -5.45 0.82
N SER A 126 30.55 -6.02 1.53
CA SER A 126 30.35 -7.11 2.49
C SER A 126 30.09 -6.63 3.92
N SER A 127 30.29 -5.35 4.22
CA SER A 127 30.24 -4.81 5.58
C SER A 127 30.08 -3.29 5.55
N GLY A 128 28.99 -2.77 6.14
CA GLY A 128 28.72 -1.34 6.23
C GLY A 128 27.30 -0.90 5.80
N LEU A 129 26.43 -1.84 5.42
CA LEU A 129 25.02 -1.52 5.18
C LEU A 129 24.34 -1.25 6.53
N SER A 130 23.65 -0.11 6.66
CA SER A 130 22.93 0.30 7.87
C SER A 130 21.79 -0.64 8.27
N PHE A 131 21.41 -1.54 7.38
CA PHE A 131 20.43 -2.60 7.60
C PHE A 131 21.17 -3.91 7.87
N GLN A 132 21.13 -4.39 9.11
CA GLN A 132 21.46 -5.77 9.41
C GLN A 132 20.46 -6.67 8.67
N LEU A 133 20.96 -7.57 7.84
CA LEU A 133 20.14 -8.64 7.27
C LEU A 133 19.52 -9.42 8.44
N LEU A 134 18.18 -9.39 8.56
CA LEU A 134 17.42 -10.11 9.61
C LEU A 134 17.81 -11.60 9.70
N LYS A 135 18.27 -12.18 8.59
CA LYS A 135 18.86 -13.51 8.53
C LYS A 135 20.15 -13.46 7.70
N PRO A 136 21.27 -14.00 8.19
CA PRO A 136 22.49 -14.11 7.40
C PRO A 136 22.19 -14.88 6.11
N LEU A 137 22.67 -14.36 4.97
CA LEU A 137 22.54 -15.04 3.67
C LEU A 137 23.08 -16.46 3.82
N PRO A 138 22.28 -17.50 3.48
CA PRO A 138 22.70 -18.86 3.66
C PRO A 138 23.95 -19.10 2.81
N ASN A 139 25.01 -19.60 3.44
CA ASN A 139 26.18 -20.06 2.71
C ASN A 139 25.71 -21.11 1.69
N SER A 140 25.77 -20.78 0.39
CA SER A 140 25.31 -21.64 -0.70
C SER A 140 26.18 -22.89 -0.86
N THR A 141 27.32 -22.95 -0.16
CA THR A 141 28.18 -24.14 -0.06
C THR A 141 27.81 -25.06 1.10
N LYS A 142 26.54 -25.07 1.55
CA LYS A 142 26.09 -26.13 2.47
C LYS A 142 26.15 -27.47 1.71
N PRO A 143 26.83 -28.49 2.27
CA PRO A 143 26.84 -29.82 1.65
C PRO A 143 25.40 -30.30 1.47
N LEU A 144 25.13 -31.02 0.36
CA LEU A 144 23.79 -31.56 0.10
C LEU A 144 23.31 -32.37 1.30
N LYS A 145 22.01 -32.22 1.60
CA LYS A 145 21.37 -33.05 2.64
C LYS A 145 21.50 -34.51 2.26
N ARG A 146 21.71 -35.41 3.24
CA ARG A 146 21.84 -36.86 2.99
C ARG A 146 20.70 -37.46 2.17
N SER A 147 19.50 -36.91 2.26
CA SER A 147 18.33 -37.33 1.48
C SER A 147 18.39 -36.96 0.00
N MET A 148 19.23 -36.00 -0.38
CA MET A 148 19.49 -35.58 -1.77
C MET A 148 20.75 -36.19 -2.36
N HIS A 149 21.47 -37.04 -1.60
CA HIS A 149 22.46 -37.91 -2.22
C HIS A 149 21.73 -38.92 -3.09
N ILE A 150 21.84 -38.73 -4.41
CA ILE A 150 21.49 -39.79 -5.36
C ILE A 150 22.44 -40.95 -5.04
N LYS A 151 21.90 -42.07 -4.55
CA LYS A 151 22.65 -43.31 -4.46
C LYS A 151 22.93 -43.73 -5.89
N VAL A 152 24.14 -43.45 -6.37
CA VAL A 152 24.62 -43.97 -7.65
C VAL A 152 25.08 -45.38 -7.37
N ASP A 153 24.45 -46.36 -8.03
CA ASP A 153 24.88 -47.75 -7.95
C ASP A 153 26.29 -47.87 -8.53
N CYS A 154 27.14 -48.68 -7.89
CA CYS A 154 28.49 -48.90 -8.35
C CYS A 154 28.47 -49.54 -9.75
N ASP A 155 29.34 -49.05 -10.63
CA ASP A 155 29.47 -49.60 -11.98
C ASP A 155 29.84 -51.11 -11.91
N PRO A 156 29.09 -52.00 -12.57
CA PRO A 156 29.36 -53.44 -12.56
C PRO A 156 30.76 -53.81 -13.09
N ILE A 157 31.40 -52.94 -13.85
CA ILE A 157 32.78 -53.12 -14.32
C ILE A 157 33.76 -52.91 -13.15
N ILE A 158 33.51 -51.93 -12.28
CA ILE A 158 34.36 -51.62 -11.12
C ILE A 158 34.30 -52.75 -10.08
N GLU A 159 33.13 -53.37 -9.90
CA GLU A 159 32.97 -54.54 -9.02
C GLU A 159 33.79 -55.76 -9.48
N LYS A 160 33.94 -55.94 -10.80
CA LYS A 160 34.73 -57.03 -11.38
C LYS A 160 36.23 -56.79 -11.29
N ILE A 161 36.66 -55.55 -11.49
CA ILE A 161 38.08 -55.19 -11.59
C ILE A 161 38.72 -55.07 -10.20
N LYS A 162 37.96 -54.68 -9.16
CA LYS A 162 38.46 -54.44 -7.78
C LYS A 162 39.86 -53.79 -7.78
N PRO A 163 40.00 -52.58 -8.36
CA PRO A 163 41.30 -51.96 -8.49
C PRO A 163 41.97 -51.86 -7.11
N PRO A 164 43.26 -52.24 -6.99
CA PRO A 164 43.96 -52.19 -5.70
C PRO A 164 44.01 -50.74 -5.22
N LEU A 165 43.52 -50.51 -4.01
CA LEU A 165 43.62 -49.22 -3.34
C LEU A 165 45.10 -48.95 -3.04
N PRO A 166 45.61 -47.73 -3.28
CA PRO A 166 46.97 -47.39 -2.93
C PRO A 166 47.18 -47.57 -1.42
N GLU A 167 48.31 -48.14 -1.03
CA GLU A 167 48.65 -48.32 0.38
C GLU A 167 48.85 -46.96 1.05
N GLY A 168 48.20 -46.76 2.20
CA GLY A 168 48.39 -45.58 3.03
C GLY A 168 47.10 -44.84 3.38
N PRO A 169 47.19 -43.81 4.25
CA PRO A 169 46.05 -42.99 4.60
C PRO A 169 45.55 -42.21 3.38
N PRO A 170 44.24 -41.93 3.28
CA PRO A 170 43.69 -41.17 2.17
C PRO A 170 44.37 -39.80 2.07
N PRO A 171 44.63 -39.31 0.85
CA PRO A 171 45.31 -38.04 0.65
C PRO A 171 44.53 -36.93 1.35
N LYS A 172 45.20 -36.28 2.32
CA LYS A 172 44.64 -35.13 3.01
C LYS A 172 44.84 -33.92 2.11
N PHE A 173 43.79 -33.53 1.40
CA PHE A 173 43.77 -32.27 0.64
C PHE A 173 43.69 -31.09 1.62
N TYR A 174 44.81 -30.74 2.24
CA TYR A 174 44.91 -29.46 2.94
C TYR A 174 44.91 -28.35 1.89
N LYS A 175 43.78 -27.68 1.74
CA LYS A 175 43.73 -26.44 0.95
C LYS A 175 44.62 -25.43 1.68
N LYS A 176 45.72 -24.99 1.06
CA LYS A 176 46.52 -23.88 1.59
C LYS A 176 45.61 -22.67 1.69
N ILE A 177 45.30 -22.26 2.92
CA ILE A 177 44.52 -21.06 3.19
C ILE A 177 45.55 -19.93 3.27
N PHE A 178 45.60 -19.08 2.25
CA PHE A 178 46.38 -17.84 2.29
C PHE A 178 45.50 -16.75 2.92
N ASN A 179 46.11 -15.83 3.69
CA ASN A 179 45.47 -14.69 4.38
C ASN A 179 44.74 -14.97 5.71
N THR A 180 45.30 -15.80 6.60
CA THR A 180 44.81 -15.93 8.00
C THR A 180 45.69 -15.27 9.04
N GLU A 181 46.71 -14.52 8.65
CA GLU A 181 47.46 -13.67 9.58
C GLU A 181 46.56 -12.52 10.03
N ARG A 182 45.81 -12.75 11.11
CA ARG A 182 45.28 -11.65 11.91
C ARG A 182 46.47 -11.11 12.69
N GLU A 183 46.83 -9.85 12.45
CA GLU A 183 47.71 -9.12 13.35
C GLU A 183 47.10 -9.22 14.75
N LYS A 184 47.81 -9.92 15.64
CA LYS A 184 47.47 -9.91 17.06
C LYS A 184 47.80 -8.51 17.56
N VAL A 185 46.78 -7.64 17.61
CA VAL A 185 46.81 -6.51 18.52
C VAL A 185 46.94 -7.12 19.91
N GLY A 186 48.07 -6.82 20.56
CA GLY A 186 48.55 -7.52 21.73
C GLY A 186 47.63 -7.40 22.92
N ASP A 187 47.70 -8.41 23.79
CA ASP A 187 47.50 -8.21 25.22
C ASP A 187 48.44 -9.15 25.98
N SER A 188 49.29 -8.50 26.77
CA SER A 188 50.09 -9.09 27.82
C SER A 188 49.22 -9.55 28.98
N SER A 189 49.69 -10.61 29.65
CA SER A 189 49.32 -11.10 30.99
C SER A 189 48.06 -11.97 31.16
N GLY A 190 48.32 -13.28 31.21
CA GLY A 190 48.05 -14.18 32.35
C GLY A 190 46.80 -14.03 33.22
N ALA A 191 46.00 -15.11 33.27
CA ALA A 191 45.34 -15.75 34.43
C ALA A 191 44.15 -16.56 33.89
N SER A 192 44.16 -17.90 33.90
CA SER A 192 43.72 -18.75 35.03
C SER A 192 42.35 -18.37 35.59
N GLY A 193 41.36 -19.26 35.43
CA GLY A 193 40.07 -19.12 36.10
C GLY A 193 38.94 -19.92 35.47
N THR A 194 38.72 -21.12 36.00
CA THR A 194 37.50 -21.94 35.89
C THR A 194 36.24 -21.16 36.27
N ASN A 195 35.09 -21.47 35.64
CA ASN A 195 33.91 -21.99 36.37
C ASN A 195 32.71 -22.25 35.46
N ASP A 196 32.04 -23.33 35.82
CA ASP A 196 30.73 -23.78 35.37
C ASP A 196 29.60 -22.77 35.64
N ASN A 197 28.52 -22.91 34.85
CA ASN A 197 27.19 -23.31 35.31
C ASN A 197 26.01 -22.46 34.78
N SER A 198 25.03 -23.19 34.24
CA SER A 198 23.57 -22.97 34.23
C SER A 198 22.99 -21.56 34.03
N ASN A 199 22.17 -21.37 33.00
CA ASN A 199 20.72 -21.48 33.21
C ASN A 199 19.91 -21.47 31.89
N SER A 200 19.20 -22.58 31.70
CA SER A 200 18.05 -22.72 30.82
C SER A 200 16.90 -21.81 31.26
N ARG A 201 16.27 -21.11 30.30
CA ARG A 201 14.86 -20.74 30.40
C ARG A 201 14.23 -20.69 29.01
N ASP A 202 13.58 -21.79 28.66
CA ASP A 202 12.53 -21.87 27.66
C ASP A 202 11.32 -21.04 28.08
N VAL A 203 10.80 -20.18 27.20
CA VAL A 203 9.36 -19.90 27.07
C VAL A 203 9.07 -19.58 25.59
N PRO A 204 8.04 -20.19 24.96
CA PRO A 204 7.80 -20.13 23.53
C PRO A 204 6.93 -18.92 23.11
N ALA A 205 7.15 -18.45 21.88
CA ALA A 205 6.31 -17.48 21.20
C ALA A 205 5.05 -18.17 20.65
N GLN A 206 3.87 -17.71 21.07
CA GLN A 206 2.60 -18.08 20.46
C GLN A 206 2.37 -17.26 19.19
N GLU A 207 2.32 -17.95 18.05
CA GLU A 207 1.72 -17.45 16.81
C GLU A 207 0.19 -17.55 16.95
N SER A 208 -0.52 -16.46 16.65
CA SER A 208 -1.94 -16.51 16.32
C SER A 208 -2.15 -15.85 14.97
N GLU A 209 -2.24 -16.69 13.94
CA GLU A 209 -2.84 -16.34 12.66
C GLU A 209 -4.36 -16.30 12.86
N GLN A 210 -4.98 -15.13 12.70
CA GLN A 210 -6.42 -15.05 12.47
C GLN A 210 -6.67 -14.63 11.03
N SER A 211 -6.91 -15.63 10.20
CA SER A 211 -7.55 -15.53 8.90
C SER A 211 -8.99 -15.06 9.07
N PHE A 212 -9.31 -13.83 8.65
CA PHE A 212 -10.70 -13.40 8.49
C PHE A 212 -11.16 -13.65 7.06
N HIS A 213 -12.07 -14.61 6.95
CA HIS A 213 -12.76 -15.04 5.75
C HIS A 213 -13.74 -13.96 5.27
N ASP A 214 -13.71 -13.70 3.97
CA ASP A 214 -14.73 -12.95 3.22
C ASP A 214 -16.11 -13.60 3.35
N SER A 215 -17.14 -12.82 3.69
CA SER A 215 -18.48 -12.98 3.10
C SER A 215 -19.34 -11.75 3.41
N TYR A 216 -19.65 -10.91 2.42
CA TYR A 216 -20.94 -10.24 2.27
C TYR A 216 -21.14 -9.87 0.80
N GLY A 217 -21.61 -10.84 0.03
CA GLY A 217 -22.43 -10.55 -1.14
C GLY A 217 -23.79 -10.11 -0.64
N ARG A 218 -24.24 -8.92 -1.06
CA ARG A 218 -25.65 -8.55 -0.96
C ARG A 218 -26.05 -7.73 -2.18
N ASP A 219 -26.91 -8.36 -2.96
CA ASP A 219 -27.59 -7.79 -4.11
C ASP A 219 -28.39 -6.55 -3.70
N HIS A 220 -28.19 -5.47 -4.45
CA HIS A 220 -29.18 -4.40 -4.56
C HIS A 220 -29.45 -4.17 -6.04
N GLN A 221 -30.41 -4.94 -6.56
CA GLN A 221 -31.30 -4.46 -7.61
C GLN A 221 -32.14 -3.32 -7.02
N SER A 222 -32.20 -2.15 -7.67
CA SER A 222 -33.33 -1.20 -7.57
C SER A 222 -33.12 0.03 -8.47
N ALA A 223 -33.98 0.11 -9.48
CA ALA A 223 -34.54 1.30 -10.12
C ALA A 223 -33.59 2.40 -10.64
N SER A 224 -33.37 2.35 -11.95
CA SER A 224 -33.08 3.49 -12.80
C SER A 224 -34.27 4.47 -12.81
N ASP A 225 -34.16 5.58 -12.07
CA ASP A 225 -34.90 6.80 -12.37
C ASP A 225 -33.98 7.73 -13.19
N ASP A 226 -34.32 7.87 -14.46
CA ASP A 226 -33.77 8.87 -15.37
C ASP A 226 -34.39 10.24 -15.02
N ASP A 227 -33.64 11.07 -14.29
CA ASP A 227 -34.04 12.46 -13.99
C ASP A 227 -33.22 13.45 -14.83
N PRO A 228 -33.82 14.17 -15.80
CA PRO A 228 -33.11 14.97 -16.81
C PRO A 228 -32.88 16.44 -16.40
N TYR A 229 -32.53 16.70 -15.14
CA TYR A 229 -32.24 18.08 -14.69
C TYR A 229 -30.76 18.32 -14.46
N ASN A 230 -30.14 18.73 -15.57
CA ASN A 230 -28.84 19.39 -15.71
C ASN A 230 -28.62 20.46 -14.63
N GLU A 231 -27.58 20.28 -13.82
CA GLU A 231 -27.23 21.08 -12.65
C GLU A 231 -26.43 22.35 -13.03
N SER A 232 -26.83 23.04 -14.09
CA SER A 232 -26.19 24.29 -14.50
C SER A 232 -27.01 25.50 -14.03
N SER A 233 -26.50 26.14 -12.97
CA SER A 233 -26.83 27.51 -12.53
C SER A 233 -28.25 27.77 -12.01
N ASN A 234 -28.47 27.46 -10.74
CA ASN A 234 -29.62 27.95 -9.95
C ASN A 234 -29.23 29.09 -8.99
N LEU A 235 -28.32 29.98 -9.39
CA LEU A 235 -28.11 31.24 -8.67
C LEU A 235 -29.26 32.20 -9.01
N ALA A 236 -29.82 32.85 -8.00
CA ALA A 236 -30.76 33.94 -8.24
C ALA A 236 -30.04 35.06 -9.02
N PRO A 237 -30.72 35.81 -9.92
CA PRO A 237 -30.08 36.87 -10.71
C PRO A 237 -29.30 37.88 -9.85
N GLU A 238 -29.79 38.14 -8.65
CA GLU A 238 -29.15 39.04 -7.66
C GLU A 238 -27.84 38.47 -7.09
N GLU A 239 -27.74 37.15 -6.93
CA GLU A 239 -26.52 36.49 -6.42
C GLU A 239 -25.42 36.44 -7.48
N VAL A 240 -25.77 36.36 -8.76
CA VAL A 240 -24.81 36.45 -9.88
C VAL A 240 -24.20 37.85 -9.95
N ILE A 241 -25.00 38.89 -9.76
CA ILE A 241 -24.53 40.29 -9.73
C ILE A 241 -23.60 40.53 -8.54
N ALA A 242 -23.95 40.02 -7.35
CA ALA A 242 -23.13 40.17 -6.15
C ALA A 242 -21.77 39.46 -6.23
N LEU A 243 -21.70 38.32 -6.93
CA LEU A 243 -20.43 37.63 -7.21
C LEU A 243 -19.57 38.43 -8.19
N HIS A 244 -20.17 38.94 -9.27
CA HIS A 244 -19.46 39.74 -10.25
C HIS A 244 -18.88 41.04 -9.66
N GLU A 245 -19.62 41.73 -8.78
CA GLU A 245 -19.12 42.92 -8.08
C GLU A 245 -17.98 42.60 -7.10
N ARG A 246 -18.00 41.43 -6.45
CA ARG A 246 -16.92 40.99 -5.57
C ARG A 246 -15.64 40.72 -6.35
N ASP A 247 -15.75 40.09 -7.52
CA ASP A 247 -14.60 39.78 -8.35
C ASP A 247 -13.99 41.04 -8.97
N LEU A 248 -14.83 42.00 -9.40
CA LEU A 248 -14.36 43.32 -9.85
C LEU A 248 -13.68 44.13 -8.74
N LYS A 249 -14.16 44.04 -7.49
CA LYS A 249 -13.49 44.67 -6.34
C LYS A 249 -12.14 44.03 -6.03
N LYS A 250 -12.02 42.71 -6.14
CA LYS A 250 -10.75 42.00 -5.97
C LYS A 250 -9.73 42.38 -7.05
N ALA A 251 -10.17 42.51 -8.31
CA ALA A 251 -9.31 42.89 -9.43
C ALA A 251 -8.81 44.34 -9.36
N ARG A 252 -9.48 45.22 -8.61
CA ARG A 252 -9.04 46.61 -8.39
C ARG A 252 -8.05 46.80 -7.23
N LEU A 253 -7.87 45.75 -6.41
CA LEU A 253 -7.00 45.77 -5.22
C LEU A 253 -5.63 45.12 -5.47
N HIS A 254 -5.38 44.67 -6.70
CA HIS A 254 -4.11 44.17 -7.21
C HIS A 254 -3.67 45.02 -8.41
#